data_AF-A0A7Y0GZC6-F1
#
_entry.id   AF-A0A7Y0GZC6-F1
#
_cell.length_a   1.000
_cell.length_b   1.000
_cell.length_c   1.000
_cell.angle_alpha   90.00
_cell.angle_beta   90.00
_cell.angle_gamma   90.00
#
_symmetry.space_group_name_H-M   'P 1'
#
loop_
_entity.id
_entity.type
_entity.pdbx_description
1 polymer ?
#
loop_
_entity_poly.entity_id
_entity_poly.type
_entity_poly.pdbx_seq_one_letter_code
_entity_poly.pdbx_strand_id
1 'polypeptide(L)'
;MREAQGKMTTEARYLIGSMAPEAEAILNATRLHWGIENGPHRCLDVAFREDASAVHLRQAAANLGIVRKLALNTFRLDTSSKLSSPRKRKNAAWKPDYLFDLLDLQPLSEICCSGRTLARYDNACRTQQLTTGVAAMR
;
A
#
# COMPACT_ATOMS: atom_id res chain seq x y z
N MET A 1 27.52 0.77 -23.77
CA MET A 1 28.78 0.23 -23.21
C MET A 1 28.57 0.08 -21.71
N ARG A 2 28.82 -1.10 -21.14
CA ARG A 2 28.70 -1.36 -19.70
C ARG A 2 30.00 -2.00 -19.22
N GLU A 3 30.55 -1.45 -18.15
CA GLU A 3 31.67 -2.06 -17.44
C GLU A 3 31.13 -2.84 -16.24
N ALA A 4 31.45 -4.13 -16.17
CA ALA A 4 31.11 -4.97 -15.04
C ALA A 4 32.29 -5.90 -14.77
N GLN A 5 32.77 -5.93 -13.52
CA GLN A 5 33.87 -6.80 -13.09
C GLN A 5 35.14 -6.67 -13.95
N GLY A 6 35.49 -5.44 -14.37
CA GLY A 6 36.66 -5.15 -15.21
C GLY A 6 36.56 -5.64 -16.65
N LYS A 7 35.40 -6.11 -17.11
CA LYS A 7 35.12 -6.43 -18.51
C LYS A 7 34.21 -5.39 -19.13
N MET A 8 34.65 -4.89 -20.28
CA MET A 8 33.84 -4.04 -21.15
C MET A 8 32.91 -4.89 -22.00
N THR A 9 31.60 -4.63 -21.88
CA THR A 9 30.58 -5.28 -22.68
C THR A 9 29.83 -4.25 -23.51
N THR A 10 29.54 -4.61 -24.76
CA THR A 10 28.77 -3.79 -25.70
C THR A 10 27.45 -4.49 -25.97
N GLU A 11 26.36 -3.79 -25.71
CA GLU A 11 25.01 -4.24 -26.01
C GLU A 11 24.42 -3.31 -27.07
N ALA A 12 23.83 -3.87 -28.12
CA ALA A 12 22.97 -3.15 -29.05
C ALA A 12 21.52 -3.29 -28.60
N ARG A 13 20.77 -2.19 -28.56
CA ARG A 13 19.35 -2.18 -28.20
C ARG A 13 18.56 -1.52 -29.32
N TYR A 14 17.54 -2.21 -29.80
CA TYR A 14 16.63 -1.71 -30.82
C TYR A 14 15.39 -1.16 -30.13
N LEU A 15 14.97 0.03 -30.52
CA LEU A 15 13.84 0.74 -29.95
C LEU A 15 12.88 1.13 -31.06
N ILE A 16 11.58 0.96 -30.82
CA ILE A 16 10.52 1.38 -31.73
C ILE A 16 9.69 2.42 -30.97
N GLY A 17 9.53 3.60 -31.57
CA GLY A 17 8.77 4.68 -30.95
C GLY A 17 8.53 5.81 -31.94
N SER A 18 7.62 6.71 -31.58
CA SER A 18 7.27 7.90 -32.35
C SER A 18 8.11 9.13 -31.98
N MET A 19 9.03 9.01 -31.02
CA MET A 19 9.93 10.09 -30.59
C MET A 19 10.97 10.37 -31.68
N ALA A 20 11.43 11.62 -31.76
CA ALA A 20 12.57 11.97 -32.59
C ALA A 20 13.79 11.09 -32.25
N PRO A 21 14.64 10.72 -33.23
CA PRO A 21 15.76 9.81 -33.05
C PRO A 21 16.96 10.46 -32.32
N GLU A 22 16.69 11.08 -31.16
CA GLU A 22 17.69 11.71 -30.32
C GLU A 22 18.21 10.71 -29.29
N ALA A 23 19.45 10.26 -29.48
CA ALA A 23 20.05 9.19 -28.69
C ALA A 23 19.99 9.45 -27.17
N GLU A 24 20.27 10.68 -26.73
CA GLU A 24 20.24 11.05 -25.31
C GLU A 24 18.83 10.98 -24.72
N ALA A 25 17.83 11.55 -25.41
CA ALA A 25 16.45 11.54 -24.98
C ALA A 25 15.90 10.10 -24.88
N ILE A 26 16.19 9.27 -25.88
CA ILE A 26 15.78 7.86 -25.92
C ILE A 26 16.46 7.06 -24.79
N LEU A 27 17.75 7.28 -24.55
CA LEU A 27 18.46 6.62 -23.45
C LEU A 27 17.91 7.04 -22.09
N ASN A 28 17.58 8.33 -21.91
CA ASN A 28 16.98 8.83 -20.68
C ASN A 28 15.59 8.23 -20.45
N ALA A 29 14.71 8.25 -21.46
CA ALA A 29 13.40 7.63 -21.41
C ALA A 29 13.49 6.13 -21.07
N THR A 30 14.43 5.42 -21.70
CA THR A 30 14.67 3.98 -21.42
C THR A 30 15.06 3.77 -19.96
N ARG A 31 15.98 4.59 -19.40
CA ARG A 31 16.39 4.51 -17.99
C ARG A 31 15.25 4.81 -17.03
N LEU A 32 14.45 5.83 -17.33
CA LEU A 32 13.26 6.18 -16.52
C LEU A 32 12.23 5.06 -16.53
N HIS A 33 12.01 4.42 -17.69
CA HIS A 33 11.13 3.26 -17.80
C HIS A 33 11.59 2.11 -16.88
N TRP A 34 12.89 1.78 -16.87
CA TRP A 34 13.45 0.82 -15.92
C TRP A 34 13.30 1.23 -14.46
N GLY A 35 13.21 2.53 -14.16
CA GLY A 35 12.93 3.03 -12.81
C GLY A 35 11.54 2.64 -12.30
N ILE A 36 10.55 2.54 -13.19
CA ILE A 36 9.19 2.09 -12.85
C ILE A 36 9.20 0.62 -12.42
N GLU A 37 9.95 -0.22 -13.14
CA GLU A 37 10.07 -1.64 -12.82
C GLU A 37 10.84 -1.88 -11.51
N ASN A 38 11.98 -1.22 -11.36
CA ASN A 38 12.85 -1.42 -10.20
C ASN A 38 12.31 -0.82 -8.90
N GLY A 39 11.46 0.21 -8.98
CA GLY A 39 10.96 0.94 -7.82
C GLY A 39 9.64 0.36 -7.28
N PRO A 40 8.48 0.83 -7.77
CA PRO A 40 7.18 0.36 -7.31
C PRO A 40 6.94 -1.12 -7.61
N HIS A 41 7.30 -1.64 -8.79
CA HIS A 41 6.99 -3.03 -9.17
C HIS A 41 7.63 -4.03 -8.21
N ARG A 42 8.96 -3.96 -8.04
CA ARG A 42 9.69 -4.78 -7.06
C ARG A 42 9.11 -4.69 -5.64
N CYS A 43 8.65 -3.49 -5.24
CA CYS A 43 8.03 -3.31 -3.93
C CYS A 43 6.67 -4.02 -3.82
N LEU A 44 5.86 -4.01 -4.89
CA LEU A 44 4.60 -4.75 -4.96
C LEU A 44 4.84 -6.26 -4.96
N ASP A 45 5.79 -6.73 -5.77
CA ASP A 45 6.13 -8.15 -5.88
C ASP A 45 6.60 -8.71 -4.53
N VAL A 46 7.50 -8.01 -3.83
CA VAL A 46 8.07 -8.52 -2.57
C VAL A 46 7.19 -8.21 -1.36
N ALA A 47 6.66 -6.98 -1.22
CA ALA A 47 5.93 -6.60 -0.01
C ALA A 47 4.46 -7.07 -0.02
N PHE A 48 3.86 -7.14 -1.21
CA PHE A 48 2.46 -7.52 -1.42
C PHE A 48 2.29 -8.90 -2.08
N ARG A 49 3.39 -9.56 -2.50
CA ARG A 49 3.35 -10.89 -3.12
C ARG A 49 2.46 -10.91 -4.36
N GLU A 50 2.55 -9.85 -5.16
CA GLU A 50 1.70 -9.65 -6.33
C GLU A 50 1.81 -10.80 -7.34
N ASP A 51 3.03 -11.25 -7.67
CA ASP A 51 3.26 -12.40 -8.55
C ASP A 51 2.69 -13.72 -8.03
N ALA A 52 2.66 -13.90 -6.71
CA ALA A 52 2.14 -15.11 -6.07
C ALA A 52 0.62 -15.06 -5.85
N SER A 53 -0.06 -14.00 -6.30
CA SER A 53 -1.48 -13.77 -6.11
C SER A 53 -2.31 -14.69 -7.02
N ALA A 54 -3.11 -15.59 -6.44
CA ALA A 54 -4.02 -16.47 -7.18
C ALA A 54 -5.28 -15.77 -7.76
N VAL A 55 -5.26 -14.45 -7.88
CA VAL A 55 -6.38 -13.67 -8.41
C VAL A 55 -6.27 -13.65 -9.94
N HIS A 56 -7.03 -14.51 -10.60
CA HIS A 56 -6.96 -14.69 -12.05
C HIS A 56 -8.02 -13.91 -12.84
N LEU A 57 -9.06 -13.39 -12.16
CA LEU A 57 -10.07 -12.56 -12.82
C LEU A 57 -9.48 -11.19 -13.15
N ARG A 58 -9.47 -10.81 -14.43
CA ARG A 58 -8.87 -9.56 -14.93
C ARG A 58 -9.29 -8.31 -14.15
N GLN A 59 -10.59 -8.15 -13.87
CA GLN A 59 -11.12 -7.00 -13.13
C GLN A 59 -10.66 -7.01 -11.67
N ALA A 60 -10.66 -8.17 -11.02
CA ALA A 60 -10.21 -8.30 -9.64
C ALA A 60 -8.70 -8.02 -9.52
N ALA A 61 -7.89 -8.51 -10.46
CA ALA A 61 -6.45 -8.24 -10.52
C ALA A 61 -6.16 -6.74 -10.67
N ALA A 62 -6.89 -6.06 -11.58
CA ALA A 62 -6.75 -4.61 -11.77
C ALA A 62 -7.14 -3.81 -10.52
N ASN A 63 -8.29 -4.14 -9.91
CA ASN A 63 -8.75 -3.48 -8.68
C ASN A 63 -7.76 -3.68 -7.53
N LEU A 64 -7.27 -4.91 -7.36
CA LEU A 64 -6.30 -5.24 -6.32
C LEU A 64 -4.96 -4.54 -6.54
N GLY A 65 -4.51 -4.41 -7.79
CA GLY A 65 -3.31 -3.65 -8.13
C GLY A 65 -3.42 -2.18 -7.74
N ILE A 66 -4.59 -1.55 -7.91
CA ILE A 66 -4.84 -0.17 -7.45
C ILE A 66 -4.74 -0.09 -5.92
N VAL A 67 -5.42 -0.98 -5.21
CA VAL A 67 -5.41 -1.01 -3.73
C VAL A 67 -3.99 -1.20 -3.19
N ARG A 68 -3.21 -2.11 -3.77
CA ARG A 68 -1.81 -2.34 -3.36
C ARG A 68 -0.93 -1.10 -3.58
N LYS A 69 -1.09 -0.41 -4.71
CA LYS A 69 -0.37 0.83 -5.01
C LYS A 69 -0.74 1.95 -4.03
N LEU A 70 -2.02 2.10 -3.71
CA LEU A 70 -2.48 3.05 -2.70
C LEU A 70 -1.81 2.76 -1.35
N ALA A 71 -1.91 1.51 -0.86
CA ALA A 71 -1.28 1.12 0.40
C ALA A 71 0.24 1.33 0.41
N LEU A 72 0.94 0.97 -0.68
CA LEU A 72 2.39 1.19 -0.81
C LEU A 72 2.75 2.68 -0.70
N ASN A 73 1.99 3.55 -1.36
CA ASN A 73 2.21 4.99 -1.31
C ASN A 73 1.95 5.54 0.10
N THR A 74 0.89 5.10 0.78
CA THR A 74 0.64 5.46 2.18
C THR A 74 1.81 5.08 3.09
N PHE A 75 2.36 3.87 2.94
CA PHE A 75 3.52 3.44 3.73
C PHE A 75 4.80 4.23 3.44
N ARG A 76 4.96 4.75 2.22
CA ARG A 76 6.09 5.60 1.82
C ARG A 76 5.97 7.02 2.39
N LEU A 77 4.75 7.54 2.51
CA LEU A 77 4.48 8.85 3.09
C LEU A 77 4.55 8.83 4.62
N ASP A 78 4.27 7.68 5.25
CA ASP A 78 4.36 7.53 6.69
C ASP A 78 5.79 7.77 7.23
N THR A 79 5.93 8.84 8.01
CA THR A 79 7.17 9.22 8.72
C THR A 79 7.17 8.78 10.19
N SER A 80 6.04 8.32 10.73
CA SER A 80 5.91 7.94 12.14
C SER A 80 6.74 6.71 12.50
N SER A 81 6.97 5.81 11.54
CA SER A 81 7.68 4.56 11.75
C SER A 81 8.85 4.37 10.77
N LYS A 82 10.01 3.97 11.30
CA LYS A 82 11.22 3.62 10.50
C LYS A 82 11.19 2.16 9.99
N LEU A 83 10.02 1.53 9.95
CA LEU A 83 9.87 0.14 9.54
C LEU A 83 9.91 0.01 8.01
N SER A 84 10.35 -1.16 7.52
CA SER A 84 10.24 -1.48 6.09
C SER A 84 8.78 -1.68 5.67
N SER A 85 8.43 -1.45 4.40
CA SER A 85 7.05 -1.56 3.90
C SER A 85 6.34 -2.89 4.25
N PRO A 86 6.99 -4.08 4.16
CA PRO A 86 6.36 -5.32 4.61
C PRO A 86 6.04 -5.34 6.11
N ARG A 87 6.89 -4.70 6.94
CA ARG A 87 6.67 -4.61 8.39
C ARG A 87 5.59 -3.58 8.71
N LYS A 88 5.56 -2.43 8.04
CA LYS A 88 4.45 -1.45 8.15
C LYS A 88 3.10 -2.08 7.82
N ARG A 89 3.04 -2.86 6.72
CA ARG A 89 1.85 -3.63 6.35
C ARG A 89 1.39 -4.60 7.43
N LYS A 90 2.32 -5.38 8.01
CA LYS A 90 1.99 -6.29 9.13
C LYS A 90 1.58 -5.53 10.39
N ASN A 91 2.23 -4.42 10.69
CA ASN A 91 1.91 -3.58 11.85
C ASN A 91 0.49 -3.01 11.71
N ALA A 92 0.13 -2.49 10.54
CA ALA A 92 -1.21 -2.00 10.24
C ALA A 92 -2.28 -3.12 10.30
N ALA A 93 -1.91 -4.37 9.98
CA ALA A 93 -2.82 -5.50 10.12
C ALA A 93 -3.04 -5.93 11.57
N TRP A 94 -2.08 -5.70 12.48
CA TRP A 94 -2.12 -6.18 13.86
C TRP A 94 -2.48 -5.11 14.88
N LYS A 95 -2.23 -3.84 14.57
CA LYS A 95 -2.48 -2.69 15.46
C LYS A 95 -3.48 -1.75 14.78
N PRO A 96 -4.77 -1.82 15.17
CA PRO A 96 -5.81 -0.96 14.61
C PRO A 96 -5.50 0.53 14.76
N ASP A 97 -4.94 0.95 15.90
CA ASP A 97 -4.61 2.36 16.16
C ASP A 97 -3.61 2.89 15.11
N TYR A 98 -2.55 2.13 14.83
CA TYR A 98 -1.58 2.50 13.80
C TYR A 98 -2.21 2.54 12.39
N LEU A 99 -3.17 1.66 12.11
CA LEU A 99 -3.90 1.70 10.84
C LEU A 99 -4.78 2.96 10.73
N PHE A 100 -5.44 3.35 11.81
CA PHE A 100 -6.26 4.56 11.86
C PHE A 100 -5.42 5.82 11.69
N ASP A 101 -4.31 5.93 12.43
CA ASP A 101 -3.36 7.04 12.28
C ASP A 101 -2.81 7.11 10.84
N LEU A 102 -2.47 5.95 10.27
CA LEU A 102 -1.92 5.87 8.91
C LEU A 102 -2.92 6.32 7.83
N LEU A 103 -4.21 6.07 8.05
CA LEU A 103 -5.29 6.41 7.12
C LEU A 103 -5.98 7.73 7.48
N ASP A 104 -5.52 8.42 8.53
CA ASP A 104 -6.14 9.62 9.08
C ASP A 104 -7.64 9.43 9.36
N LEU A 105 -7.97 8.28 9.94
CA LEU A 105 -9.35 7.90 10.26
C LEU A 105 -9.62 8.06 11.75
N GLN A 106 -10.79 8.63 12.07
CA GLN A 106 -11.30 8.62 13.43
C GLN A 106 -12.18 7.37 13.66
N PRO A 107 -12.11 6.73 14.84
CA PRO A 107 -12.98 5.62 15.17
C PRO A 107 -14.45 6.08 15.19
N LEU A 108 -15.35 5.22 14.69
CA LEU A 108 -16.78 5.53 14.56
C LEU A 108 -17.44 5.91 15.90
N SER A 109 -16.91 5.46 17.03
CA SER A 109 -17.34 5.86 18.37
C SER A 109 -17.18 7.36 18.64
N GLU A 110 -16.17 8.00 18.05
CA GLU A 110 -15.90 9.43 18.21
C GLU A 110 -16.72 10.28 17.22
N ILE A 111 -17.04 9.71 16.05
CA ILE A 111 -17.86 10.37 15.03
C ILE A 111 -19.29 10.60 15.54
N CYS A 112 -19.84 9.67 16.34
CA CYS A 112 -21.17 9.78 16.93
C CYS A 112 -21.31 10.99 17.88
N CYS A 113 -20.21 11.41 18.54
CA CYS A 113 -20.19 12.57 19.43
C CYS A 113 -19.99 13.91 18.68
N SER A 114 -19.66 13.88 17.37
CA SER A 114 -19.40 15.07 16.54
C SER A 114 -20.64 15.65 15.83
N GLY A 115 -21.84 15.18 16.18
CA GLY A 115 -23.10 15.82 15.76
C GLY A 115 -23.58 15.48 14.34
N ARG A 116 -23.05 14.44 13.69
CA ARG A 116 -23.60 13.92 12.41
C ARG A 116 -24.24 12.55 12.63
N THR A 117 -25.56 12.56 12.78
CA THR A 117 -26.42 11.39 12.91
C THR A 117 -26.41 10.54 11.65
N LEU A 118 -25.80 9.36 11.70
CA LEU A 118 -26.30 8.19 10.98
C LEU A 118 -26.39 7.03 11.97
N ALA A 119 -27.63 6.74 12.32
CA ALA A 119 -27.99 5.73 13.28
C ALA A 119 -27.59 4.33 12.80
N ARG A 120 -27.21 3.50 13.79
CA ARG A 120 -27.18 2.03 13.80
C ARG A 120 -25.98 1.35 13.14
N TYR A 121 -24.98 1.04 13.96
CA TYR A 121 -24.49 -0.34 14.09
C TYR A 121 -23.74 -0.55 15.43
N ASP A 122 -24.47 -0.59 16.55
CA ASP A 122 -23.89 -0.90 17.87
C ASP A 122 -24.25 -2.30 18.33
N ASN A 123 -23.33 -3.25 18.15
CA ASN A 123 -23.30 -4.52 18.91
C ASN A 123 -22.50 -4.37 20.22
N ALA A 124 -21.93 -3.19 20.51
CA ALA A 124 -21.17 -2.93 21.74
C ALA A 124 -22.06 -2.57 22.95
N CYS A 125 -23.33 -2.21 22.74
CA CYS A 125 -24.26 -1.83 23.81
C CYS A 125 -24.94 -3.04 24.51
N ARG A 126 -24.46 -4.28 24.30
CA ARG A 126 -25.05 -5.48 24.95
C ARG A 126 -24.23 -6.04 26.11
N THR A 127 -22.97 -5.63 26.26
CA THR A 127 -22.06 -6.16 27.30
C THR A 127 -21.91 -5.27 28.52
N GLN A 128 -22.46 -4.04 28.53
CA GLN A 128 -22.43 -3.15 29.70
C GLN A 128 -23.72 -3.14 30.53
N GLN A 129 -24.79 -3.81 30.11
CA GLN A 129 -26.04 -3.90 30.89
C GLN A 129 -26.17 -5.16 31.77
N LEU A 130 -25.25 -6.13 31.68
CA LEU A 130 -25.32 -7.35 32.48
C LEU A 130 -24.46 -7.33 33.76
N THR A 131 -23.56 -6.36 33.92
CA THR A 131 -22.68 -6.28 35.11
C THR A 131 -23.20 -5.33 36.20
N THR A 132 -24.14 -4.44 35.88
CA THR A 132 -24.72 -3.49 36.84
C THR A 132 -26.00 -3.98 37.53
N GLY A 133 -26.55 -5.14 37.14
CA GLY A 133 -27.78 -5.69 37.70
C GLY A 133 -27.65 -6.58 38.94
N VAL A 134 -26.43 -6.95 39.38
CA VAL A 134 -26.22 -7.87 40.52
C VAL A 134 -25.72 -7.14 41.78
N ALA A 135 -25.38 -5.85 41.69
CA ALA A 135 -24.87 -5.08 42.82
C ALA A 135 -25.94 -4.30 43.62
N ALA A 136 -27.24 -4.54 43.34
CA ALA A 136 -28.37 -3.88 44.03
C ALA A 136 -29.37 -4.87 44.66
N MET A 137 -28.89 -6.05 45.07
CA MET A 137 -29.61 -6.98 45.95
C MET A 137 -28.62 -7.54 46.98
N ARG A 138 -28.21 -6.69 47.92
CA ARG A 138 -27.76 -7.04 49.27
C ARG A 138 -27.65 -5.78 50.11
#